data_AF-A0A2V8L0I5-F1
#
_entry.id   AF-A0A2V8L0I5-F1
#
_cell.length_a   1.000
_cell.length_b   1.000
_cell.length_c   1.000
_cell.angle_alpha   90.00
_cell.angle_beta   90.00
_cell.angle_gamma   90.00
#
_symmetry.space_group_name_H-M   'P 1'
#
loop_
_entity.id
_entity.type
_entity.pdbx_description
1 polymer ?
#
loop_
_entity_poly.entity_id
_entity_poly.type
_entity_poly.pdbx_seq_one_letter_code
_entity_poly.pdbx_strand_id
1 'polypeptide(L)'
;MRQSFVRSQSCRNPEHPPGGPEPESGVCRNRRQFAGSHRAGLSPYTEGHGCTRRDGVRSDRRGRSRHSEQPGNEPNAQDKQRILQSIREARQHADIVIVYEHNHVFLNRPFAAILNEELPERLAPADWLKKWTHEEVDAGADIIVMHGVPLVHGVEIYHKRPIFYDLGNFIFNVPPVDIQLDEPIFWESVVAHVEFQGKNLQSITFQPIALNKIGQGQPDLQDEHTNNLFLQTRGLPKLATGDQAGYILQRLADSSRPFGTKVVVKGDMAEIDLKNGN
;
A
#
# COMPACT_ATOMS: atom_id res chain seq x y z
N MET A 1 14.57 5.81 19.28
CA MET A 1 13.14 5.96 18.96
C MET A 1 12.60 4.59 18.62
N ARG A 2 11.52 4.14 19.27
CA ARG A 2 10.85 2.86 19.02
C ARG A 2 9.77 3.07 17.94
N GLN A 3 9.84 2.31 16.86
CA GLN A 3 8.83 2.28 15.81
C GLN A 3 8.03 0.99 15.90
N SER A 4 6.73 1.05 15.59
CA SER A 4 5.88 -0.13 15.46
C SER A 4 5.13 -0.08 14.13
N PHE A 5 5.06 -1.22 13.45
CA PHE A 5 4.28 -1.39 12.22
C PHE A 5 3.02 -2.18 12.53
N VAL A 6 1.87 -1.63 12.17
CA VAL A 6 0.60 -2.34 12.20
C VAL A 6 0.17 -2.58 10.76
N ARG A 7 0.00 -3.84 10.39
CA ARG A 7 -0.53 -4.20 9.07
C ARG A 7 -2.05 -4.14 9.10
N SER A 8 -2.62 -3.33 8.23
CA SER A 8 -4.06 -3.20 7.97
C SER A 8 -4.36 -3.78 6.59
N GLN A 9 -5.48 -4.50 6.47
CA GLN A 9 -6.01 -4.92 5.16
C GLN A 9 -7.50 -4.61 5.18
N SER A 10 -7.91 -3.63 4.38
CA SER A 10 -9.26 -3.07 4.44
C SER A 10 -10.29 -3.98 3.78
N CYS A 11 -10.01 -4.52 2.59
CA CYS A 11 -10.94 -5.40 1.87
C CYS A 11 -10.22 -6.48 1.03
N ARG A 12 -10.85 -7.64 0.82
CA ARG A 12 -10.49 -8.60 -0.25
C ARG A 12 -11.49 -8.47 -1.39
N ASN A 13 -11.02 -8.46 -2.63
CA ASN A 13 -11.88 -8.49 -3.81
C ASN A 13 -12.68 -9.81 -3.84
N PRO A 14 -14.03 -9.80 -3.96
CA PRO A 14 -14.84 -11.01 -4.04
C PRO A 14 -14.70 -11.81 -5.34
N GLU A 15 -13.94 -11.32 -6.33
CA GLU A 15 -13.87 -11.93 -7.68
C GLU A 15 -13.00 -13.19 -7.83
N HIS A 16 -12.60 -13.85 -6.73
CA HIS A 16 -12.05 -15.19 -6.82
C HIS A 16 -13.16 -16.25 -6.68
N PRO A 17 -13.52 -16.98 -7.76
CA PRO A 17 -14.48 -18.06 -7.65
C PRO A 17 -13.90 -19.18 -6.76
N PRO A 18 -14.68 -19.72 -5.81
CA PRO A 18 -14.23 -20.84 -5.01
C PRO A 18 -14.23 -22.10 -5.88
N GLY A 19 -13.09 -22.44 -6.50
CA GLY A 19 -12.95 -23.69 -7.24
C GLY A 19 -11.94 -23.76 -8.40
N GLY A 20 -11.09 -22.77 -8.62
CA GLY A 20 -9.97 -22.93 -9.57
C GLY A 20 -8.86 -23.83 -8.99
N PRO A 21 -8.20 -24.69 -9.78
CA PRO A 21 -7.05 -25.44 -9.31
C PRO A 21 -5.95 -24.46 -8.87
N GLU A 22 -5.43 -24.65 -7.66
CA GLU A 22 -4.23 -23.96 -7.20
C GLU A 22 -3.12 -24.17 -8.24
N PRO A 23 -2.47 -23.12 -8.78
CA PRO A 23 -1.22 -23.31 -9.48
C PRO A 23 -0.21 -23.80 -8.44
N GLU A 24 0.31 -25.02 -8.63
CA GLU A 24 1.39 -25.59 -7.84
C GLU A 24 2.57 -24.62 -7.83
N SER A 25 2.67 -23.79 -6.79
CA SER A 25 3.84 -22.99 -6.49
C SER A 25 4.11 -23.02 -4.99
N GLY A 26 5.19 -23.74 -4.65
CA GLY A 26 5.98 -23.48 -3.45
C GLY A 26 5.27 -23.68 -2.11
N VAL A 27 5.08 -24.93 -1.72
CA VAL A 27 4.89 -25.32 -0.31
C VAL A 27 6.02 -24.71 0.54
N CYS A 28 5.73 -23.67 1.33
CA CYS A 28 6.60 -23.21 2.41
C CYS A 28 6.58 -24.26 3.55
N ARG A 29 7.42 -25.29 3.42
CA ARG A 29 7.68 -26.26 4.50
C ARG A 29 8.68 -25.66 5.48
N ASN A 30 8.18 -25.38 6.68
CA ASN A 30 8.95 -24.93 7.83
C ASN A 30 9.88 -26.08 8.31
N ARG A 31 11.21 -25.93 8.20
CA ARG A 31 12.19 -26.79 8.88
C ARG A 31 12.99 -25.94 9.87
N ARG A 32 12.98 -26.36 11.14
CA ARG A 32 13.58 -25.65 12.28
C ARG A 32 15.11 -25.52 12.19
N GLN A 33 15.59 -24.42 12.77
CA GLN A 33 16.88 -24.17 13.44
C GLN A 33 18.18 -24.14 12.62
N PHE A 34 18.89 -23.00 12.66
CA PHE A 34 20.10 -22.85 13.47
C PHE A 34 20.34 -21.38 13.86
N ALA A 35 20.89 -21.18 15.06
CA ALA A 35 21.13 -19.92 15.72
C ALA A 35 22.41 -19.23 15.23
N GLY A 36 22.39 -17.89 15.19
CA GLY A 36 23.56 -17.05 15.04
C GLY A 36 23.30 -15.70 15.69
N SER A 37 23.88 -15.48 16.87
CA SER A 37 23.82 -14.24 17.65
C SER A 37 24.40 -13.06 16.87
N HIS A 38 23.79 -11.88 16.94
CA HIS A 38 24.47 -10.60 17.26
C HIS A 38 23.46 -9.48 17.53
N ARG A 39 23.82 -8.62 18.49
CA ARG A 39 22.99 -7.57 19.10
C ARG A 39 22.69 -6.42 18.13
N ALA A 40 21.41 -6.15 17.91
CA ALA A 40 20.84 -4.80 17.77
C ALA A 40 19.36 -4.90 18.15
N GLY A 41 18.91 -4.09 19.11
CA GLY A 41 17.57 -4.18 19.68
C GLY A 41 16.49 -3.77 18.68
N LEU A 42 15.92 -4.75 17.98
CA LEU A 42 14.65 -4.63 17.27
C LEU A 42 13.51 -4.91 18.26
N SER A 43 12.59 -3.96 18.39
CA SER A 43 11.31 -4.15 19.09
C SER A 43 10.51 -5.25 18.37
N PRO A 44 9.78 -6.12 19.09
CA PRO A 44 9.04 -7.21 18.45
C PRO A 44 8.02 -6.64 17.45
N TYR A 45 8.07 -7.16 16.21
CA TYR A 45 6.99 -7.03 15.22
C TYR A 45 5.71 -7.61 15.83
N THR A 46 4.70 -6.78 16.07
CA THR A 46 3.34 -7.26 16.32
C THR A 46 2.69 -7.58 14.98
N GLU A 47 2.96 -8.79 14.48
CA GLU A 47 2.18 -9.34 13.37
C GLU A 47 0.77 -9.65 13.88
N GLY A 48 -0.21 -8.85 13.47
CA GLY A 48 -1.62 -9.19 13.60
C GLY A 48 -2.02 -10.29 12.62
N HIS A 49 -1.44 -11.49 12.75
CA HIS A 49 -1.90 -12.67 12.02
C HIS A 49 -3.25 -13.12 12.57
N GLY A 50 -4.31 -12.78 11.86
CA GLY A 50 -5.67 -13.28 12.11
C GLY A 50 -5.80 -14.75 11.68
N CYS A 51 -5.26 -15.67 12.47
CA CYS A 51 -5.64 -17.08 12.43
C CYS A 51 -5.49 -17.69 13.83
N THR A 52 -6.54 -17.59 14.65
CA THR A 52 -6.69 -18.42 15.85
C THR A 52 -7.88 -19.36 15.68
N ARG A 53 -7.57 -20.64 15.44
CA ARG A 53 -8.45 -21.74 15.83
C ARG A 53 -8.50 -21.78 17.36
N ARG A 54 -9.68 -21.65 17.96
CA ARG A 54 -10.08 -22.42 19.15
C ARG A 54 -11.60 -22.45 19.26
N ASP A 55 -12.10 -23.63 18.90
CA ASP A 55 -13.21 -24.37 19.49
C ASP A 55 -14.55 -23.64 19.68
N GLY A 56 -15.45 -23.88 18.72
CA GLY A 56 -16.85 -23.54 18.93
C GLY A 56 -17.82 -23.58 17.74
N VAL A 57 -17.56 -24.30 16.63
CA VAL A 57 -18.58 -24.45 15.57
C VAL A 57 -18.55 -25.85 14.95
N ARG A 58 -19.70 -26.54 14.96
CA ARG A 58 -19.92 -27.86 14.35
C ARG A 58 -19.65 -27.80 12.84
N SER A 59 -18.73 -28.66 12.37
CA SER A 59 -18.55 -28.96 10.96
C SER A 59 -19.73 -29.80 10.44
N ASP A 60 -20.46 -29.32 9.44
CA ASP A 60 -21.15 -30.22 8.52
C ASP A 60 -20.09 -30.92 7.65
N ARG A 61 -20.33 -32.17 7.26
CA ARG A 61 -19.41 -33.16 6.66
C ARG A 61 -18.79 -32.77 5.30
N ARG A 62 -18.81 -31.50 4.92
CA ARG A 62 -18.27 -30.96 3.67
C ARG A 62 -17.48 -29.64 3.84
N GLY A 63 -16.90 -29.38 5.02
CA GLY A 63 -15.76 -28.45 5.17
C GLY A 63 -15.90 -27.03 4.58
N ARG A 64 -17.10 -26.48 4.44
CA ARG A 64 -17.30 -25.10 3.96
C ARG A 64 -17.51 -24.16 5.14
N SER A 65 -16.53 -23.29 5.41
CA SER A 65 -16.79 -22.04 6.15
C SER A 65 -17.59 -21.12 5.24
N ARG A 66 -18.86 -20.87 5.60
CA ARG A 66 -19.60 -19.73 5.03
C ARG A 66 -19.16 -18.49 5.79
N HIS A 67 -18.23 -17.72 5.23
CA HIS A 67 -18.08 -16.33 5.63
C HIS A 67 -19.23 -15.55 4.99
N SER A 68 -20.01 -14.83 5.80
CA SER A 68 -21.06 -13.94 5.28
C SER A 68 -20.40 -12.76 4.58
N GLU A 69 -20.57 -12.68 3.26
CA GLU A 69 -20.33 -11.47 2.47
C GLU A 69 -21.15 -10.33 3.07
N GLN A 70 -20.49 -9.28 3.55
CA GLN A 70 -21.19 -8.03 3.86
C GLN A 70 -21.26 -7.19 2.57
N PRO A 71 -22.43 -6.66 2.20
CA PRO A 71 -22.58 -5.80 1.04
C PRO A 71 -22.01 -4.43 1.40
N GLY A 72 -20.73 -4.21 1.09
CA GLY A 72 -20.06 -2.94 1.32
C GLY A 72 -18.57 -3.05 1.05
N ASN A 73 -18.03 -2.03 0.39
CA ASN A 73 -16.59 -1.85 0.18
C ASN A 73 -15.86 -1.40 1.47
N GLU A 74 -16.45 -1.65 2.65
CA GLU A 74 -15.94 -1.21 3.95
C GLU A 74 -15.34 -2.39 4.71
N PRO A 75 -14.36 -2.14 5.62
CA PRO A 75 -13.81 -3.19 6.47
C PRO A 75 -14.88 -3.85 7.33
N ASN A 76 -14.78 -5.17 7.49
CA ASN A 76 -15.64 -5.91 8.41
C ASN A 76 -15.54 -5.32 9.82
N ALA A 77 -16.69 -5.09 10.49
CA ALA A 77 -16.73 -4.43 11.79
C ALA A 77 -15.87 -5.09 12.88
N GLN A 78 -15.75 -6.43 12.88
CA GLN A 78 -14.92 -7.14 13.86
C GLN A 78 -13.42 -6.96 13.57
N ASP A 79 -13.03 -7.04 12.30
CA ASP A 79 -11.64 -6.80 11.88
C ASP A 79 -11.23 -5.36 12.14
N LYS A 80 -12.12 -4.41 11.83
CA LYS A 80 -11.97 -3.00 12.15
C LYS A 80 -11.66 -2.78 13.63
N GLN A 81 -12.46 -3.35 14.54
CA GLN A 81 -12.22 -3.24 15.99
C GLN A 81 -10.86 -3.84 16.40
N ARG A 82 -10.50 -5.01 15.85
CA ARG A 82 -9.23 -5.68 16.12
C ARG A 82 -8.02 -4.86 15.64
N ILE A 83 -8.12 -4.24 14.47
CA ILE A 83 -7.06 -3.38 13.91
C ILE A 83 -6.89 -2.13 14.77
N LEU A 84 -7.99 -1.41 15.07
CA LEU A 84 -7.94 -0.22 15.91
C LEU A 84 -7.39 -0.54 17.31
N GLN A 85 -7.72 -1.70 17.88
CA GLN A 85 -7.15 -2.14 19.14
C GLN A 85 -5.64 -2.39 19.05
N SER A 86 -5.18 -3.00 17.95
CA SER A 86 -3.75 -3.22 17.71
C SER A 86 -2.98 -1.90 17.58
N ILE A 87 -3.57 -0.88 16.95
CA ILE A 87 -2.99 0.47 16.88
C ILE A 87 -2.89 1.10 18.28
N ARG A 88 -3.95 1.01 19.09
CA ARG A 88 -3.94 1.54 20.46
C ARG A 88 -2.88 0.88 21.34
N GLU A 89 -2.71 -0.42 21.21
CA GLU A 89 -1.68 -1.18 21.93
C GLU A 89 -0.27 -0.79 21.46
N ALA A 90 -0.03 -0.73 20.15
CA ALA A 90 1.24 -0.25 19.60
C ALA A 90 1.58 1.16 20.13
N ARG A 91 0.56 2.03 20.21
CA ARG A 91 0.73 3.41 20.68
C ARG A 91 1.21 3.51 22.12
N GLN A 92 0.87 2.55 22.98
CA GLN A 92 1.32 2.50 24.38
C GLN A 92 2.81 2.20 24.52
N HIS A 93 3.44 1.63 23.48
CA HIS A 93 4.79 1.09 23.57
C HIS A 93 5.79 1.68 22.56
N ALA A 94 5.28 2.40 21.54
CA ALA A 94 6.08 3.01 20.49
C ALA A 94 6.13 4.54 20.58
N ASP A 95 7.25 5.11 20.13
CA ASP A 95 7.37 6.56 19.94
C ASP A 95 6.56 7.00 18.71
N ILE A 96 6.68 6.24 17.62
CA ILE A 96 5.98 6.41 16.34
C ILE A 96 5.25 5.12 15.95
N VAL A 97 3.99 5.22 15.57
CA VAL A 97 3.19 4.12 15.00
C VAL A 97 2.97 4.35 13.52
N ILE A 98 3.39 3.39 12.70
CA ILE A 98 3.16 3.39 11.24
C ILE A 98 2.13 2.32 10.93
N VAL A 99 1.01 2.73 10.35
CA VAL A 99 0.05 1.79 9.78
C VAL A 99 0.39 1.60 8.32
N TYR A 100 0.52 0.34 7.92
CA TYR A 100 0.74 -0.05 6.53
C TYR A 100 -0.51 -0.76 6.01
N GLU A 101 -1.15 -0.19 5.01
CA GLU A 101 -2.41 -0.68 4.46
C GLU A 101 -2.24 -1.20 3.03
N HIS A 102 -2.83 -2.37 2.75
CA HIS A 102 -2.98 -2.85 1.39
C HIS A 102 -4.45 -2.78 0.97
N ASN A 103 -4.74 -2.07 -0.12
CA ASN A 103 -6.09 -1.86 -0.61
C ASN A 103 -6.18 -2.00 -2.15
N HIS A 104 -7.31 -2.49 -2.64
CA HIS A 104 -7.66 -2.51 -4.08
C HIS A 104 -8.96 -1.77 -4.37
N VAL A 105 -9.56 -1.16 -3.34
CA VAL A 105 -10.88 -0.53 -3.42
C VAL A 105 -10.72 0.96 -3.17
N PHE A 106 -10.42 1.69 -4.24
CA PHE A 106 -10.26 3.15 -4.21
C PHE A 106 -11.49 3.88 -4.76
N LEU A 107 -12.33 3.17 -5.50
CA LEU A 107 -13.61 3.62 -6.01
C LEU A 107 -14.72 2.69 -5.57
N ASN A 108 -15.96 3.16 -5.63
CA ASN A 108 -17.14 2.28 -5.56
C ASN A 108 -17.36 1.56 -6.91
N ARG A 109 -16.29 1.01 -7.48
CA ARG A 109 -16.21 0.31 -8.77
C ARG A 109 -15.24 -0.87 -8.68
N PRO A 110 -15.34 -1.88 -9.54
CA PRO A 110 -14.39 -3.00 -9.58
C PRO A 110 -12.95 -2.52 -9.82
N PHE A 111 -11.97 -3.23 -9.27
CA PHE A 111 -10.54 -2.92 -9.46
C PHE A 111 -10.14 -2.88 -10.95
N ALA A 112 -10.72 -3.74 -11.78
CA ALA A 112 -10.49 -3.72 -13.22
C ALA A 112 -10.88 -2.37 -13.87
N ALA A 113 -11.90 -1.68 -13.37
CA ALA A 113 -12.27 -0.36 -13.89
C ALA A 113 -11.19 0.69 -13.58
N ILE A 114 -10.50 0.58 -12.44
CA ILE A 114 -9.38 1.47 -12.08
C ILE A 114 -8.21 1.30 -13.06
N LEU A 115 -7.99 0.07 -13.56
CA LEU A 115 -6.90 -0.22 -14.49
C LEU A 115 -7.23 0.10 -15.95
N ASN A 116 -8.48 -0.10 -16.37
CA ASN A 116 -8.88 -0.05 -17.78
C ASN A 116 -9.62 1.22 -18.17
N GLU A 117 -10.12 2.01 -17.22
CA GLU A 117 -10.84 3.26 -17.49
C GLU A 117 -9.97 4.45 -17.03
N GLU A 118 -9.57 5.33 -17.95
CA GLU A 118 -8.80 6.57 -17.68
C GLU A 118 -9.68 7.66 -17.00
N LEU A 119 -10.42 7.27 -15.97
CA LEU A 119 -11.33 8.13 -15.24
C LEU A 119 -10.56 8.99 -14.23
N PRO A 120 -10.79 10.32 -14.15
CA PRO A 120 -10.15 11.18 -13.16
C PRO A 120 -10.39 10.72 -11.72
N GLU A 121 -11.56 10.12 -11.44
CA GLU A 121 -11.95 9.68 -10.11
C GLU A 121 -11.02 8.58 -9.56
N ARG A 122 -10.36 7.79 -10.43
CA ARG A 122 -9.48 6.69 -10.01
C ARG A 122 -8.24 7.15 -9.24
N LEU A 123 -7.93 8.45 -9.28
CA LEU A 123 -6.81 9.08 -8.56
C LEU A 123 -7.19 9.60 -7.19
N ALA A 124 -8.47 9.47 -6.79
CA ALA A 124 -8.98 9.91 -5.51
C ALA A 124 -9.44 8.70 -4.66
N PRO A 125 -9.19 8.71 -3.33
CA PRO A 125 -9.70 7.67 -2.45
C PRO A 125 -11.21 7.83 -2.23
N ALA A 126 -11.89 6.70 -2.06
CA ALA A 126 -13.30 6.66 -1.68
C ALA A 126 -13.55 7.29 -0.30
N ASP A 127 -14.75 7.82 -0.07
CA ASP A 127 -15.11 8.48 1.20
C ASP A 127 -14.98 7.56 2.43
N TRP A 128 -15.33 6.29 2.29
CA TRP A 128 -15.18 5.32 3.37
C TRP A 128 -13.70 5.09 3.74
N LEU A 129 -12.80 5.17 2.76
CA LEU A 129 -11.36 4.96 2.96
C LEU A 129 -10.74 6.14 3.71
N LYS A 130 -11.19 7.36 3.40
CA LYS A 130 -10.83 8.56 4.18
C LYS A 130 -11.30 8.43 5.63
N LYS A 131 -12.56 8.05 5.83
CA LYS A 131 -13.10 7.80 7.18
C LYS A 131 -12.32 6.69 7.91
N TRP A 132 -11.96 5.62 7.22
CA TRP A 132 -11.23 4.51 7.80
C TRP A 132 -9.83 4.93 8.29
N THR A 133 -9.07 5.61 7.44
CA THR A 133 -7.73 6.11 7.77
C THR A 133 -7.76 7.18 8.87
N HIS A 134 -8.80 8.03 8.93
CA HIS A 134 -9.00 8.94 10.06
C HIS A 134 -9.18 8.20 11.38
N GLU A 135 -9.99 7.14 11.41
CA GLU A 135 -10.18 6.32 12.61
C GLU A 135 -8.88 5.61 13.05
N GLU A 136 -8.02 5.21 12.12
CA GLU A 136 -6.69 4.65 12.41
C GLU A 136 -5.75 5.70 13.03
N VAL A 137 -5.76 6.94 12.52
CA VAL A 137 -5.03 8.07 13.14
C VAL A 137 -5.56 8.35 14.55
N ASP A 138 -6.88 8.40 14.73
CA ASP A 138 -7.52 8.63 16.02
C ASP A 138 -7.22 7.52 17.04
N ALA A 139 -7.03 6.28 16.57
CA ALA A 139 -6.59 5.17 17.40
C ALA A 139 -5.12 5.25 17.83
N GLY A 140 -4.32 6.09 17.16
CA GLY A 140 -2.94 6.39 17.54
C GLY A 140 -1.90 6.21 16.44
N ALA A 141 -2.28 6.07 15.17
CA ALA A 141 -1.32 6.07 14.07
C ALA A 141 -0.66 7.46 13.93
N ASP A 142 0.66 7.49 13.78
CA ASP A 142 1.42 8.71 13.50
C ASP A 142 1.64 8.89 11.98
N ILE A 143 1.60 7.80 11.19
CA ILE A 143 1.69 7.79 9.73
C ILE A 143 0.82 6.64 9.19
N ILE A 144 0.12 6.87 8.08
CA ILE A 144 -0.53 5.81 7.29
C ILE A 144 0.13 5.75 5.92
N VAL A 145 0.62 4.56 5.55
CA VAL A 145 1.20 4.28 4.23
C VAL A 145 0.37 3.20 3.56
N MET A 146 -0.22 3.52 2.42
CA MET A 146 -1.04 2.59 1.67
C MET A 146 -0.41 2.24 0.33
N HIS A 147 -0.76 1.05 -0.16
CA HIS A 147 -0.46 0.60 -1.51
C HIS A 147 -1.56 -0.35 -2.03
N GLY A 148 -1.58 -0.57 -3.34
CA GLY A 148 -2.21 -1.75 -3.94
C GLY A 148 -2.78 -1.50 -5.32
N VAL A 149 -3.13 -0.25 -5.64
CA VAL A 149 -3.23 0.17 -7.05
C VAL A 149 -1.84 0.66 -7.48
N PRO A 150 -1.38 0.40 -8.70
CA PRO A 150 -0.11 0.94 -9.20
C PRO A 150 -0.17 2.46 -9.49
N LEU A 151 -0.79 3.28 -8.63
CA LEU A 151 -0.98 4.71 -8.86
C LEU A 151 -0.40 5.53 -7.70
N VAL A 152 0.03 6.76 -7.99
CA VAL A 152 0.36 7.75 -6.95
C VAL A 152 -0.90 8.53 -6.63
N HIS A 153 -1.41 8.39 -5.41
CA HIS A 153 -2.54 9.17 -4.91
C HIS A 153 -2.08 10.39 -4.10
N GLY A 154 -3.03 11.28 -3.83
CA GLY A 154 -2.78 12.46 -3.02
C GLY A 154 -2.42 12.12 -1.58
N VAL A 155 -1.82 13.09 -0.90
CA VAL A 155 -1.46 13.01 0.52
C VAL A 155 -2.36 13.92 1.30
N GLU A 156 -2.84 13.42 2.44
CA GLU A 156 -3.61 14.18 3.40
C GLU A 156 -2.81 14.37 4.69
N ILE A 157 -2.90 15.55 5.29
CA ILE A 157 -2.40 15.81 6.63
C ILE A 157 -3.61 15.90 7.57
N TYR A 158 -3.91 14.80 8.26
CA TYR A 158 -5.02 14.73 9.22
C TYR A 158 -4.47 14.79 10.65
N HIS A 159 -4.89 15.79 11.44
CA HIS A 159 -4.35 16.02 12.80
C HIS A 159 -2.82 16.02 12.88
N LYS A 160 -2.15 16.65 11.90
CA LYS A 160 -0.68 16.70 11.74
C LYS A 160 -0.03 15.33 11.47
N ARG A 161 -0.83 14.33 11.07
CA ARG A 161 -0.36 12.98 10.70
C ARG A 161 -0.55 12.78 9.20
N PRO A 162 0.51 12.39 8.47
CA PRO A 162 0.40 12.17 7.04
C PRO A 162 -0.27 10.83 6.73
N ILE A 163 -1.19 10.88 5.77
CA ILE A 163 -1.87 9.74 5.17
C ILE A 163 -1.47 9.71 3.70
N PHE A 164 -0.68 8.72 3.32
CA PHE A 164 -0.29 8.44 1.95
C PHE A 164 -1.25 7.39 1.38
N TYR A 165 -2.25 7.82 0.59
CA TYR A 165 -3.30 6.92 0.09
C TYR A 165 -2.81 5.91 -0.93
N ASP A 166 -1.75 6.21 -1.68
CA ASP A 166 -0.96 5.25 -2.47
C ASP A 166 0.32 5.96 -2.94
N LEU A 167 1.48 5.31 -2.80
CA LEU A 167 2.77 5.84 -3.26
C LEU A 167 3.18 5.29 -4.64
N GLY A 168 2.39 4.39 -5.21
CA GLY A 168 2.74 3.63 -6.40
C GLY A 168 3.78 2.55 -6.13
N ASN A 169 4.39 2.05 -7.19
CA ASN A 169 5.34 0.93 -7.11
C ASN A 169 6.79 1.38 -6.99
N PHE A 170 7.56 0.74 -6.11
CA PHE A 170 9.02 0.91 -6.05
C PHE A 170 9.77 -0.05 -7.00
N ILE A 171 9.27 -1.28 -7.13
CA ILE A 171 9.72 -2.29 -8.11
C ILE A 171 8.45 -2.95 -8.65
N PHE A 172 8.37 -3.16 -9.97
CA PHE A 172 7.15 -3.67 -10.59
C PHE A 172 7.42 -4.75 -11.65
N ASN A 173 7.46 -6.00 -11.21
CA ASN A 173 7.59 -7.16 -12.06
C ASN A 173 6.21 -7.74 -12.38
N VAL A 174 5.78 -7.58 -13.62
CA VAL A 174 4.51 -8.13 -14.13
C VAL A 174 4.77 -8.95 -15.38
N PRO A 175 3.95 -9.99 -15.65
CA PRO A 175 4.06 -10.77 -16.87
C PRO A 175 3.98 -9.88 -18.13
N PRO A 176 4.73 -10.21 -19.19
CA PRO A 176 4.79 -9.39 -20.41
C PRO A 176 3.46 -9.30 -21.17
N VAL A 177 2.52 -10.22 -20.91
CA VAL A 177 1.22 -10.31 -21.58
C VAL A 177 0.14 -9.43 -20.93
N ASP A 178 0.44 -8.79 -19.80
CA ASP A 178 -0.52 -7.94 -19.10
C ASP A 178 -0.63 -6.56 -19.77
N ILE A 179 -1.54 -6.47 -20.74
CA ILE A 179 -1.83 -5.25 -21.50
C ILE A 179 -2.61 -4.20 -20.69
N GLN A 180 -3.15 -4.56 -19.51
CA GLN A 180 -3.93 -3.62 -18.69
C GLN A 180 -3.04 -2.60 -17.99
N LEU A 181 -1.73 -2.86 -17.93
CA LEU A 181 -0.73 -2.05 -17.23
C LEU A 181 0.15 -1.24 -18.20
N ASP A 182 -0.37 -0.87 -19.38
CA ASP A 182 0.39 -0.13 -20.38
C ASP A 182 0.46 1.38 -20.12
N GLU A 183 -0.46 1.94 -19.35
CA GLU A 183 -0.46 3.38 -19.09
C GLU A 183 0.82 3.85 -18.36
N PRO A 184 1.49 4.94 -18.81
CA PRO A 184 2.73 5.41 -18.19
C PRO A 184 2.63 5.67 -16.68
N ILE A 185 1.47 6.12 -16.20
CA ILE A 185 1.23 6.43 -14.78
C ILE A 185 1.45 5.20 -13.87
N PHE A 186 1.24 3.98 -14.36
CA PHE A 186 1.46 2.76 -13.60
C PHE A 186 2.94 2.43 -13.32
N TRP A 187 3.82 3.09 -14.08
CA TRP A 187 5.28 2.96 -14.01
C TRP A 187 5.92 4.20 -13.40
N GLU A 188 5.14 5.05 -12.73
CA GLU A 188 5.59 6.25 -12.04
C GLU A 188 5.28 6.12 -10.54
N SER A 189 6.18 6.60 -9.70
CA SER A 189 6.04 6.55 -8.24
C SER A 189 6.80 7.70 -7.58
N VAL A 190 6.62 7.85 -6.27
CA VAL A 190 7.38 8.81 -5.45
C VAL A 190 7.95 8.11 -4.22
N VAL A 191 9.19 8.43 -3.88
CA VAL A 191 9.80 8.08 -2.60
C VAL A 191 9.57 9.23 -1.63
N ALA A 192 8.76 8.99 -0.60
CA ALA A 192 8.50 9.95 0.46
C ALA A 192 9.59 9.86 1.53
N HIS A 193 10.22 10.99 1.85
CA HIS A 193 11.09 11.16 3.01
C HIS A 193 10.30 11.93 4.06
N VAL A 194 10.15 11.34 5.24
CA VAL A 194 9.34 11.90 6.33
C VAL A 194 10.23 12.06 7.55
N GLU A 195 10.41 13.30 8.01
CA GLU A 195 11.29 13.60 9.14
C GLU A 195 10.46 13.89 10.39
N PHE A 196 10.85 13.25 11.49
CA PHE A 196 10.26 13.46 12.81
C PHE A 196 11.31 13.92 13.81
N GLN A 197 10.94 14.89 14.65
CA GLN A 197 11.66 15.22 15.88
C GLN A 197 10.80 14.79 17.06
N GLY A 198 11.19 13.68 17.70
CA GLY A 198 10.32 13.02 18.66
C GLY A 198 9.02 12.58 17.97
N LYS A 199 7.88 13.10 18.43
CA LYS A 199 6.55 12.81 17.86
C LYS A 199 6.07 13.85 16.86
N ASN A 200 6.85 14.92 16.67
CA ASN A 200 6.46 16.05 15.85
C ASN A 200 6.98 15.86 14.43
N LEU A 201 6.07 15.81 13.47
CA LEU A 201 6.39 15.86 12.05
C LEU A 201 7.09 17.18 11.72
N GLN A 202 8.28 17.12 11.12
CA GLN A 202 9.09 18.28 10.77
C GLN A 202 9.00 18.63 9.29
N SER A 203 9.12 17.63 8.43
CA SER A 203 9.14 17.82 6.98
C SER A 203 8.65 16.55 6.26
N ILE A 204 8.11 16.75 5.05
CA ILE A 204 7.80 15.68 4.10
C ILE A 204 8.30 16.13 2.74
N THR A 205 9.22 15.37 2.15
CA THR A 205 9.71 15.60 0.79
C THR A 205 9.48 14.37 -0.10
N PHE A 206 9.40 14.60 -1.40
CA PHE A 206 9.15 13.57 -2.39
C PHE A 206 10.22 13.59 -3.47
N GLN A 207 10.79 12.43 -3.73
CA GLN A 207 11.67 12.18 -4.87
C GLN A 207 10.91 11.30 -5.88
N PRO A 208 10.56 11.81 -7.07
CA PRO A 208 9.86 11.03 -8.07
C PRO A 208 10.79 9.99 -8.68
N ILE A 209 10.22 8.82 -8.96
CA ILE A 209 10.88 7.71 -9.65
C ILE A 209 10.04 7.24 -10.83
N ALA A 210 10.73 6.71 -11.83
CA ALA A 210 10.11 6.03 -12.95
C ALA A 210 10.65 4.60 -13.02
N LEU A 211 9.77 3.66 -13.30
CA LEU A 211 10.09 2.25 -13.44
C LEU A 211 10.38 1.92 -14.90
N ASN A 212 11.33 1.03 -15.13
CA ASN A 212 11.65 0.59 -16.49
C ASN A 212 10.50 -0.24 -17.07
N LYS A 213 9.56 0.39 -17.78
CA LYS A 213 8.45 -0.29 -18.47
C LYS A 213 8.94 -1.22 -19.59
N ILE A 214 10.05 -0.94 -20.25
CA ILE A 214 10.41 -1.65 -21.49
C ILE A 214 11.18 -2.95 -21.20
N GLY A 215 12.10 -2.94 -20.23
CA GLY A 215 13.06 -4.04 -20.06
C GLY A 215 14.13 -4.07 -21.16
N GLN A 216 14.98 -5.09 -21.14
CA GLN A 216 16.05 -5.33 -22.12
C GLN A 216 15.94 -6.74 -22.71
N GLY A 217 16.14 -6.88 -24.02
CA GLY A 217 15.94 -8.16 -24.71
C GLY A 217 14.47 -8.42 -25.06
N GLN A 218 14.15 -9.65 -25.49
CA GLN A 218 12.80 -10.05 -25.86
C GLN A 218 12.07 -10.69 -24.66
N PRO A 219 10.79 -10.35 -24.43
CA PRO A 219 9.99 -11.08 -23.46
C PRO A 219 9.78 -12.53 -23.92
N ASP A 220 9.75 -13.46 -22.96
CA ASP A 220 9.23 -14.80 -23.23
C ASP A 220 7.71 -14.75 -23.05
N LEU A 221 6.98 -14.97 -24.13
CA LEU A 221 5.52 -14.94 -24.13
C LEU A 221 4.90 -16.32 -23.86
N GLN A 222 5.72 -17.38 -23.84
CA GLN A 222 5.29 -18.75 -23.63
C GLN A 222 5.41 -19.17 -22.16
N ASP A 223 6.40 -18.62 -21.45
CA ASP A 223 6.62 -18.87 -20.03
C ASP A 223 6.89 -17.56 -19.26
N GLU A 224 5.91 -17.11 -18.49
CA GLU A 224 6.00 -15.92 -17.65
C GLU A 224 6.97 -16.07 -16.46
N HIS A 225 7.40 -17.30 -16.15
CA HIS A 225 8.37 -17.58 -15.10
C HIS A 225 9.81 -17.70 -15.64
N THR A 226 10.01 -17.61 -16.96
CA THR A 226 11.34 -17.69 -17.54
C THR A 226 12.20 -16.53 -17.09
N ASN A 227 13.27 -16.83 -16.36
CA ASN A 227 14.24 -15.84 -15.91
C ASN A 227 15.14 -15.37 -17.07
N ASN A 228 14.68 -14.37 -17.82
CA ASN A 228 15.40 -13.73 -18.91
C ASN A 228 15.78 -12.27 -18.60
N LEU A 229 16.60 -11.67 -19.47
CA LEU A 229 17.07 -10.30 -19.30
C LEU A 229 15.92 -9.28 -19.27
N PHE A 230 14.80 -9.58 -19.95
CA PHE A 230 13.63 -8.71 -19.98
C PHE A 230 13.00 -8.62 -18.58
N LEU A 231 12.71 -9.75 -17.94
CA LEU A 231 12.15 -9.78 -16.58
C LEU A 231 13.13 -9.25 -15.53
N GLN A 232 14.44 -9.46 -15.73
CA GLN A 232 15.48 -8.96 -14.82
C GLN A 232 15.60 -7.44 -14.81
N THR A 233 15.24 -6.76 -15.90
CA THR A 233 15.46 -5.32 -16.07
C THR A 233 14.18 -4.49 -16.10
N ARG A 234 13.04 -5.09 -16.49
CA ARG A 234 11.73 -4.43 -16.44
C ARG A 234 11.29 -4.25 -14.98
N GLY A 235 10.71 -3.10 -14.68
CA GLY A 235 10.24 -2.76 -13.33
C GLY A 235 11.29 -2.17 -12.39
N LEU A 236 12.56 -2.10 -12.80
CA LEU A 236 13.61 -1.49 -11.98
C LEU A 236 13.41 0.04 -11.88
N PRO A 237 13.56 0.64 -10.69
CA PRO A 237 13.39 2.06 -10.50
C PRO A 237 14.62 2.86 -10.95
N LYS A 238 14.36 4.09 -11.42
CA LYS A 238 15.35 5.16 -11.56
C LYS A 238 14.74 6.49 -11.10
N LEU A 239 15.59 7.44 -10.70
CA LEU A 239 15.14 8.80 -10.44
C LEU A 239 14.50 9.39 -11.71
N ALA A 240 13.32 9.98 -11.56
CA ALA A 240 12.75 10.85 -12.59
C ALA A 240 13.40 12.24 -12.46
N THR A 241 13.65 12.90 -13.59
CA THR A 241 14.28 14.23 -13.65
C THR A 241 13.62 15.06 -14.75
N GLY A 242 13.81 16.39 -14.71
CA GLY A 242 13.29 17.31 -15.71
C GLY A 242 11.76 17.25 -15.83
N ASP A 243 11.25 17.28 -17.06
CA ASP A 243 9.81 17.33 -17.32
C ASP A 243 9.06 16.12 -16.70
N GLN A 244 9.67 14.92 -16.72
CA GLN A 244 9.04 13.74 -16.13
C GLN A 244 8.87 13.90 -14.61
N ALA A 245 9.88 14.39 -13.91
CA ALA A 245 9.76 14.69 -12.48
C ALA A 245 8.66 15.74 -12.24
N GLY A 246 8.64 16.80 -13.05
CA GLY A 246 7.62 17.85 -13.02
C GLY A 246 6.20 17.29 -13.14
N TYR A 247 5.94 16.41 -14.12
CA TYR A 247 4.62 15.82 -14.33
C TYR A 247 4.17 14.94 -13.15
N ILE A 248 5.04 14.07 -12.63
CA ILE A 248 4.73 13.18 -11.51
C ILE A 248 4.40 14.00 -10.26
N LEU A 249 5.24 14.99 -9.94
CA LEU A 249 5.10 15.81 -8.75
C LEU A 249 3.92 16.78 -8.84
N GLN A 250 3.63 17.32 -10.03
CA GLN A 250 2.46 18.14 -10.26
C GLN A 250 1.18 17.34 -10.07
N ARG A 251 1.13 16.09 -10.58
CA ARG A 251 0.00 15.19 -10.35
C ARG A 251 -0.20 14.89 -8.87
N LEU A 252 0.88 14.60 -8.12
CA LEU A 252 0.82 14.44 -6.67
C LEU A 252 0.25 15.69 -5.99
N ALA A 253 0.68 16.89 -6.41
CA ALA A 253 0.18 18.14 -5.87
C ALA A 253 -1.31 18.36 -6.16
N ASP A 254 -1.74 18.07 -7.39
CA ASP A 254 -3.13 18.19 -7.80
C ASP A 254 -4.03 17.20 -7.05
N SER A 255 -3.61 15.95 -6.89
CA SER A 255 -4.33 14.93 -6.12
C SER A 255 -4.35 15.22 -4.61
N SER A 256 -3.38 15.97 -4.09
CA SER A 256 -3.31 16.35 -2.67
C SER A 256 -4.18 17.59 -2.34
N ARG A 257 -4.48 18.43 -3.34
CA ARG A 257 -5.24 19.68 -3.19
C ARG A 257 -6.64 19.49 -2.56
N PRO A 258 -7.44 18.46 -2.91
CA PRO A 258 -8.77 18.26 -2.31
C PRO A 258 -8.73 18.05 -0.79
N PHE A 259 -7.62 17.59 -0.23
CA PHE A 259 -7.42 17.45 1.22
C PHE A 259 -6.97 18.74 1.91
N GLY A 260 -6.78 19.83 1.15
CA GLY A 260 -6.16 21.06 1.64
C GLY A 260 -4.63 20.95 1.80
N THR A 261 -4.01 19.86 1.35
CA THR A 261 -2.57 19.66 1.46
C THR A 261 -1.86 20.34 0.29
N LYS A 262 -0.99 21.29 0.60
CA LYS A 262 -0.21 22.03 -0.39
C LYS A 262 1.16 21.38 -0.59
N VAL A 263 1.36 20.79 -1.76
CA VAL A 263 2.64 20.24 -2.21
C VAL A 263 3.32 21.27 -3.11
N VAL A 264 4.56 21.63 -2.79
CA VAL A 264 5.37 22.62 -3.51
C VAL A 264 6.48 21.91 -4.28
N VAL A 265 6.43 22.00 -5.60
CA VAL A 265 7.46 21.44 -6.50
C VAL A 265 8.68 22.37 -6.55
N LYS A 266 9.87 21.80 -6.36
CA LYS A 266 11.18 22.47 -6.33
C LYS A 266 12.18 21.69 -7.20
N GLY A 267 12.22 22.00 -8.48
CA GLY A 267 13.03 21.24 -9.45
C GLY A 267 12.54 19.79 -9.53
N ASP A 268 13.45 18.83 -9.34
CA ASP A 268 13.15 17.40 -9.40
C ASP A 268 12.66 16.79 -8.07
N MET A 269 12.26 17.63 -7.11
CA MET A 269 11.70 17.20 -5.82
C MET A 269 10.46 18.01 -5.47
N ALA A 270 9.66 17.52 -4.52
CA ALA A 270 8.59 18.31 -3.92
C ALA A 270 8.62 18.24 -2.39
N GLU A 271 7.95 19.19 -1.73
CA GLU A 271 7.83 19.27 -0.28
C GLU A 271 6.41 19.67 0.13
N ILE A 272 5.90 19.14 1.23
CA ILE A 272 4.62 19.58 1.81
C ILE A 272 4.82 20.86 2.63
N ASP A 273 4.00 21.87 2.37
CA ASP A 273 3.93 23.10 3.17
C ASP A 273 3.16 22.87 4.47
N LEU A 274 3.85 22.30 5.47
CA LEU A 274 3.28 21.98 6.79
C LEU A 274 2.87 23.20 7.63
N LYS A 275 3.30 24.42 7.25
CA LYS A 275 2.96 25.66 7.98
C LYS A 275 1.54 26.14 7.69
N ASN A 276 0.97 25.70 6.56
CA ASN A 276 -0.33 26.12 6.05
C ASN A 276 -1.37 24.98 6.01
N GLY A 277 -1.05 23.79 6.53
CA GLY A 277 -1.97 22.66 6.65
C GLY A 277 -2.65 22.65 8.04
N ASN A 278 -3.98 22.69 8.04
CA ASN A 278 -4.90 22.82 9.19
C ASN A 278 -4.47 22.11 10.51
#